data_AF-A0A523XCQ2-F1
#
_entry.id   AF-A0A523XCQ2-F1
#
_cell.length_a   1.000
_cell.length_b   1.000
_cell.length_c   1.000
_cell.angle_alpha   90.00
_cell.angle_beta   90.00
_cell.angle_gamma   90.00
#
_symmetry.space_group_name_H-M   'P 1'
#
loop_
_entity.id
_entity.type
_entity.pdbx_description
1 polymer ?
#
loop_
_entity_poly.entity_id
_entity_poly.type
_entity_poly.pdbx_seq_one_letter_code
_entity_poly.pdbx_strand_id
1 'polypeptide(L)' 'VPVPTVSVVDFEGGGRLTCNMTDREPDETVSGMDVEMTFRWMHYVGGVHSYWWKCRPVRF' A
#
# COMPACT_ATOMS: atom_id res chain seq x y z
N VAL A 1 13.19 0.55 11.45
CA VAL A 1 11.94 0.49 10.65
C VAL A 1 12.28 -0.24 9.37
N PRO A 2 11.58 -1.31 8.96
CA PRO A 2 11.87 -1.96 7.69
C PRO A 2 11.76 -0.96 6.54
N VAL A 3 12.59 -1.13 5.51
CA VAL A 3 12.59 -0.26 4.33
C VAL A 3 11.17 -0.30 3.71
N PRO A 4 10.58 0.85 3.35
CA PRO A 4 9.28 0.86 2.69
C PRO A 4 9.34 0.06 1.40
N THR A 5 8.38 -0.84 1.19
CA THR A 5 8.19 -1.43 -0.13
C THR A 5 7.21 -0.57 -0.91
N VAL A 6 7.74 -0.01 -1.99
CA VAL A 6 6.96 0.71 -2.98
C VAL A 6 6.39 -0.32 -3.96
N SER A 7 5.09 -0.23 -4.20
CA SER A 7 4.33 -1.15 -5.04
C SER A 7 3.59 -0.37 -6.10
N VAL A 8 3.30 -1.06 -7.19
CA VAL A 8 2.46 -0.58 -8.29
C VAL A 8 1.28 -1.53 -8.37
N VAL A 9 0.08 -1.02 -8.08
CA VAL A 9 -1.15 -1.81 -8.04
C VAL A 9 -1.94 -1.57 -9.31
N ASP A 10 -2.22 -2.64 -10.04
CA ASP A 10 -3.12 -2.67 -11.19
C ASP A 10 -4.54 -2.98 -10.73
N PHE A 11 -5.53 -2.19 -11.17
CA PHE A 11 -6.93 -2.42 -10.84
C PHE A 11 -7.65 -3.16 -11.99
N GLU A 12 -8.62 -4.03 -11.65
CA GLU A 12 -9.37 -4.84 -12.63
C GLU A 12 -10.06 -3.98 -13.71
N GLY A 13 -10.60 -2.81 -13.34
CA GLY A 13 -11.21 -1.84 -14.26
C GLY A 13 -10.20 -1.00 -15.05
N GLY A 14 -8.90 -1.28 -14.93
CA GLY A 14 -7.82 -0.47 -15.46
C GLY A 14 -7.40 0.66 -14.50
N GLY A 15 -6.30 1.33 -14.86
CA GLY A 15 -5.66 2.31 -13.99
C GLY A 15 -4.66 1.67 -13.03
N ARG A 16 -3.76 2.50 -12.51
CA ARG A 16 -2.60 2.06 -11.74
C ARG A 16 -2.26 3.05 -10.66
N LEU A 17 -1.96 2.55 -9.45
CA LEU A 17 -1.55 3.38 -8.33
C LEU A 17 -0.18 2.96 -7.80
N THR A 18 0.73 3.91 -7.70
CA THR A 18 1.96 3.74 -6.94
C THR A 18 1.71 4.06 -5.47
N CYS A 19 1.87 3.08 -4.59
CA CYS A 19 1.68 3.27 -3.16
C CYS A 19 2.60 2.36 -2.34
N ASN A 20 2.72 2.63 -1.04
CA ASN A 20 3.51 1.79 -0.14
C ASN A 20 2.68 0.57 0.29
N MET A 21 3.31 -0.60 0.28
CA MET A 21 2.75 -1.82 0.83
C MET A 21 2.91 -1.86 2.36
N THR A 22 1.89 -2.35 3.04
CA THR A 22 1.79 -2.46 4.50
C THR A 22 1.39 -3.88 4.91
N ASP A 23 1.54 -4.22 6.19
CA ASP A 23 1.17 -5.52 6.77
C ASP A 23 1.70 -6.73 5.98
N ARG A 24 2.99 -6.73 5.70
CA ARG A 24 3.68 -7.74 4.88
C ARG A 24 4.89 -8.29 5.61
N GLU A 25 5.42 -9.40 5.10
CA GLU A 25 6.83 -9.80 5.28
C GLU A 25 7.66 -9.44 4.04
N PRO A 26 8.81 -8.72 4.17
CA PRO A 26 9.55 -8.23 3.01
C PRO A 26 10.01 -9.31 2.04
N ASP A 27 10.50 -10.41 2.58
CA ASP A 27 11.06 -11.51 1.80
C ASP A 27 9.96 -12.36 1.13
N GLU A 28 8.72 -12.25 1.62
CA GLU A 28 7.55 -12.90 1.04
C GLU A 28 6.84 -12.02 0.01
N THR A 29 7.26 -10.76 -0.18
CA THR A 29 6.58 -9.85 -1.13
C THR A 29 7.05 -10.12 -2.56
N VAL A 30 6.17 -10.66 -3.42
CA VAL A 30 6.49 -10.90 -4.85
C VAL A 30 5.51 -10.20 -5.80
N SER A 31 5.97 -9.97 -7.03
CA SER A 31 5.14 -9.40 -8.10
C SER A 31 3.98 -10.34 -8.47
N GLY A 32 2.82 -9.76 -8.77
CA GLY A 32 1.63 -10.52 -9.16
C GLY A 32 0.82 -11.09 -8.00
N MET A 33 1.17 -10.78 -6.75
CA MET A 33 0.36 -11.10 -5.59
C MET A 33 -0.94 -10.30 -5.58
N ASP A 34 -2.00 -10.94 -5.08
CA ASP A 34 -3.25 -10.27 -4.79
C ASP A 34 -3.10 -9.35 -3.59
N VAL A 35 -3.59 -8.12 -3.77
CA VAL A 35 -3.53 -7.08 -2.76
C VAL A 35 -4.88 -6.41 -2.62
N GLU A 36 -5.14 -5.88 -1.43
CA GLU A 36 -6.30 -5.06 -1.15
C GLU A 36 -5.86 -3.65 -0.73
N MET A 37 -6.66 -2.66 -1.11
CA MET A 37 -6.42 -1.27 -0.75
C MET A 37 -6.84 -1.01 0.69
N THR A 38 -6.02 -0.24 1.41
CA THR A 38 -6.28 0.20 2.77
C THR A 38 -6.09 1.71 2.87
N PHE A 39 -6.97 2.37 3.63
CA PHE A 39 -6.89 3.80 3.88
C PHE A 39 -6.18 4.05 5.21
N ARG A 40 -5.06 4.79 5.18
CA ARG A 40 -4.21 4.95 6.37
C ARG A 40 -3.76 6.38 6.59
N TRP A 41 -3.53 6.74 7.83
CA TRP A 41 -2.93 8.01 8.20
C TRP A 41 -1.51 8.13 7.63
N MET A 42 -1.18 9.30 7.09
CA MET A 42 0.14 9.61 6.53
C MET A 42 0.90 10.60 7.40
N HIS A 43 0.33 11.78 7.61
CA HIS A 43 0.94 12.84 8.41
C HIS A 43 -0.11 13.85 8.89
N TYR A 44 0.29 14.74 9.79
CA TYR A 44 -0.52 15.87 10.23
C TYR A 44 0.23 17.17 9.94
N VAL A 45 -0.35 18.03 9.12
CA VAL A 45 0.23 19.32 8.73
C VAL A 45 -0.86 20.39 8.74
N GLY A 46 -0.57 21.56 9.32
CA GLY A 46 -1.46 22.71 9.27
C GLY A 46 -2.83 22.51 9.90
N GLY A 47 -2.96 21.65 10.92
CA GLY A 47 -4.26 21.37 11.54
C GLY A 47 -5.03 20.20 10.93
N VAL A 48 -4.51 19.58 9.88
CA VAL A 48 -5.24 18.60 9.07
C VAL A 48 -4.54 17.25 9.12
N HIS A 49 -5.30 16.20 9.41
CA HIS A 49 -4.85 14.82 9.25
C HIS A 49 -4.93 14.43 7.77
N SER A 50 -3.79 14.13 7.17
CA SER A 50 -3.72 13.59 5.82
C SER A 50 -3.78 12.07 5.88
N TYR A 51 -4.73 11.51 5.16
CA TYR A 51 -4.89 10.07 4.97
C TYR A 51 -4.70 9.73 3.49
N TRP A 52 -4.14 8.57 3.23
CA TRP A 52 -3.84 8.13 1.87
C TRP A 52 -4.02 6.64 1.69
N TRP A 53 -4.24 6.26 0.44
CA TRP A 53 -4.35 4.89 0.00
C TRP A 53 -3.01 4.17 0.00
N LYS A 54 -2.99 2.98 0.58
CA LYS A 54 -1.87 2.02 0.59
C LYS A 54 -2.41 0.65 0.22
N CYS A 55 -1.56 -0.32 -0.05
CA CYS A 55 -1.99 -1.71 -0.24
C CYS A 55 -1.48 -2.60 0.91
N ARG A 56 -2.12 -3.75 1.07
CA ARG A 56 -1.60 -4.87 1.85
C ARG A 56 -1.84 -6.17 1.06
N PRO A 57 -0.99 -7.20 1.23
CA PRO A 57 -1.30 -8.53 0.72
C PRO A 57 -2.66 -9.00 1.26
N VAL A 58 -3.46 -9.64 0.41
CA VAL A 58 -4.61 -10.41 0.89
C VAL A 58 -4.02 -11.56 1.72
N ARG A 59 -4.40 -11.64 3.00
CA ARG A 59 -3.82 -12.65 3.92
C ARG A 59 -4.04 -14.07 3.36
N PHE A 60 -2.99 -14.89 3.42
CA PHE A 60 -3.11 -16.35 3.31
C PHE A 60 -3.73 -16.92 4.60
#